data_AF-A0A9R0X9N6-F1
#
_entry.id   AF-A0A9R0X9N6-F1
#
_cell.length_a   1.000
_cell.length_b   1.000
_cell.length_c   1.000
_cell.angle_alpha   90.00
_cell.angle_beta   90.00
_cell.angle_gamma   90.00
#
_symmetry.space_group_name_H-M   'P 1'
#
loop_
_entity.id
_entity.type
_entity.pdbx_description
1 polymer ?
#
loop_
_entity_poly.entity_id
_entity_poly.type
_entity_poly.pdbx_seq_one_letter_code
_entity_poly.pdbx_strand_id
1 'polypeptide(L)'
;MLTIRQLNPTITDIHELRKSGDYVGCIRGSYVERILEQLNFDGSKIKTYNTYDGFYSALSKGSKNGGIAAFIHEVPYIRLFLARNCKGYTMVPFYKAAGFGYVSNKLSSVCLHYVSEADSH
;
A
#
# COMPACT_ATOMS: atom_id res chain seq x y z
N MET A 1 8.13 14.47 -18.51
CA MET A 1 8.81 13.92 -17.32
C MET A 1 7.86 14.08 -16.14
N LEU A 2 7.25 12.98 -15.64
CA LEU A 2 6.34 13.04 -14.48
C LEU A 2 7.19 13.01 -13.21
N THR A 3 7.51 14.19 -12.67
CA THR A 3 8.09 14.27 -11.32
C THR A 3 6.97 14.06 -10.31
N ILE A 4 6.90 12.86 -9.75
CA ILE A 4 6.09 12.60 -8.56
C ILE A 4 6.65 13.52 -7.46
N ARG A 5 5.87 14.51 -7.02
CA ARG A 5 6.21 15.26 -5.80
C ARG A 5 6.15 14.27 -4.64
N GLN A 6 7.31 13.90 -4.11
CA GLN A 6 7.42 13.16 -2.86
C GLN A 6 6.91 14.08 -1.75
N LEU A 7 5.67 13.90 -1.33
CA LEU A 7 5.20 14.43 -0.07
C LEU A 7 5.85 13.60 1.05
N ASN A 8 6.25 14.24 2.14
CA ASN A 8 6.86 13.57 3.29
C ASN A 8 5.85 12.53 3.84
N PRO A 9 6.14 11.22 3.78
CA PRO A 9 5.26 10.21 4.32
C PRO A 9 5.20 10.33 5.84
N THR A 10 4.00 10.34 6.42
CA THR A 10 3.84 10.25 7.89
C THR A 10 4.32 8.91 8.45
N ILE A 11 4.33 7.86 7.61
CA ILE A 11 4.85 6.55 7.92
C ILE A 11 5.90 6.24 6.86
N THR A 12 7.14 6.00 7.28
CA THR A 12 8.26 5.74 6.35
C THR A 12 8.75 4.30 6.41
N ASP A 13 8.36 3.56 7.45
CA ASP A 13 8.80 2.20 7.72
C ASP A 13 7.61 1.26 7.96
N ILE A 14 7.67 0.07 7.40
CA ILE A 14 6.74 -1.03 7.66
C ILE A 14 6.72 -1.43 9.15
N HIS A 15 7.86 -1.32 9.83
CA HIS A 15 7.95 -1.56 11.26
C HIS A 15 7.16 -0.52 12.06
N GLU A 16 7.13 0.73 11.61
CA GLU A 16 6.27 1.78 12.19
C GLU A 16 4.81 1.50 11.91
N LEU A 17 4.46 1.15 10.66
CA LEU A 17 3.09 0.79 10.28
C LEU A 17 2.55 -0.40 11.09
N ARG A 18 3.39 -1.41 11.32
CA ARG A 18 3.03 -2.58 12.12
C ARG A 18 2.88 -2.23 13.61
N LYS A 19 3.76 -1.35 14.13
CA LYS A 19 3.72 -0.91 15.53
C LYS A 19 2.59 0.07 15.81
N SER A 20 2.12 0.84 14.83
CA SER A 20 1.07 1.83 15.03
C SER A 20 -0.28 1.20 15.38
N GLY A 21 -0.49 -0.07 15.02
CA GLY A 21 -1.76 -0.77 15.24
C GLY A 21 -2.89 -0.24 14.37
N ASP A 22 -2.55 0.49 13.31
CA ASP A 22 -3.48 1.02 12.33
C ASP A 22 -4.00 -0.05 11.37
N TYR A 23 -5.17 0.22 10.79
CA TYR A 23 -5.72 -0.65 9.76
C TYR A 23 -4.94 -0.50 8.45
N VAL A 24 -4.56 -1.63 7.87
CA VAL A 24 -3.93 -1.71 6.54
C VAL A 24 -4.88 -2.36 5.53
N GLY A 25 -4.90 -1.84 4.32
CA GLY A 25 -5.76 -2.31 3.23
C GLY A 25 -5.00 -3.15 2.21
N CYS A 26 -5.59 -4.25 1.75
CA CYS A 26 -5.13 -5.00 0.58
C CYS A 26 -6.31 -5.56 -0.23
N ILE A 27 -6.05 -6.07 -1.43
CA ILE A 27 -7.07 -6.75 -2.23
C ILE A 27 -7.35 -8.13 -1.63
N ARG A 28 -8.63 -8.49 -1.50
CA ARG A 28 -9.05 -9.80 -0.99
C ARG A 28 -8.49 -10.92 -1.85
N GLY A 29 -7.86 -11.92 -1.21
CA GLY A 29 -7.29 -13.08 -1.92
C GLY A 29 -6.03 -12.76 -2.73
N SER A 30 -5.47 -11.56 -2.56
CA SER A 30 -4.16 -11.23 -3.12
C SER A 30 -3.05 -11.91 -2.30
N TYR A 31 -1.93 -12.22 -2.93
CA TYR A 31 -0.76 -12.75 -2.22
C TYR A 31 -0.19 -11.76 -1.19
N VAL A 32 -0.56 -10.48 -1.28
CA VAL A 32 -0.20 -9.43 -0.31
C VAL A 32 -0.77 -9.74 1.06
N GLU A 33 -1.99 -10.30 1.14
CA GLU A 33 -2.61 -10.74 2.40
C GLU A 33 -1.71 -11.74 3.12
N ARG A 34 -1.20 -12.74 2.40
CA ARG A 34 -0.28 -13.75 2.93
C ARG A 34 1.08 -13.18 3.32
N ILE A 35 1.58 -12.18 2.58
CA ILE A 35 2.82 -11.49 2.94
C ILE A 35 2.65 -10.70 4.25
N LEU A 36 1.51 -10.04 4.44
CA LEU A 36 1.22 -9.32 5.69
C LEU A 36 1.19 -10.25 6.90
N GLU A 37 0.57 -11.41 6.75
CA GLU A 37 0.59 -12.47 7.77
C GLU A 37 2.03 -12.94 8.07
N GLN A 38 2.84 -13.19 7.04
CA GLN A 38 4.25 -13.59 7.20
C GLN A 38 5.12 -12.53 7.86
N LEU A 39 4.75 -11.25 7.71
CA LEU A 39 5.41 -10.10 8.34
C LEU A 39 4.84 -9.77 9.73
N ASN A 40 4.02 -10.68 10.30
CA ASN A 40 3.42 -10.57 11.62
C ASN A 40 2.57 -9.30 11.80
N PHE A 41 1.85 -8.89 10.75
CA PHE A 41 0.73 -7.96 10.92
C PHE A 41 -0.39 -8.66 11.71
N ASP A 42 -1.06 -7.89 12.57
CA ASP A 42 -2.26 -8.37 13.25
C ASP A 42 -3.37 -8.55 12.20
N GLY A 43 -3.82 -9.79 12.01
CA GLY A 43 -4.88 -10.11 11.05
C GLY A 43 -6.17 -9.34 11.29
N SER A 44 -6.47 -8.97 12.55
CA SER A 44 -7.64 -8.13 12.88
C SER A 44 -7.52 -6.68 12.38
N LYS A 45 -6.30 -6.26 12.02
CA LYS A 45 -5.98 -4.94 11.47
C LYS A 45 -5.82 -4.96 9.95
N ILE A 46 -5.98 -6.10 9.30
CA ILE A 46 -5.97 -6.22 7.85
C ILE A 46 -7.41 -6.09 7.32
N LYS A 47 -7.67 -5.07 6.50
CA LYS A 47 -8.93 -4.89 5.79
C LYS A 47 -8.76 -5.29 4.34
N THR A 48 -9.56 -6.25 3.89
CA THR A 48 -9.57 -6.69 2.49
C THR A 48 -10.69 -6.02 1.72
N TYR A 49 -10.43 -5.67 0.47
CA TYR A 49 -11.39 -5.04 -0.43
C TYR A 49 -11.46 -5.80 -1.74
N ASN A 50 -12.65 -5.83 -2.36
CA ASN A 50 -12.88 -6.53 -3.62
C ASN A 50 -12.63 -5.64 -4.85
N THR A 51 -12.67 -4.32 -4.68
CA THR A 51 -12.56 -3.34 -5.78
C THR A 51 -11.67 -2.16 -5.39
N TYR A 52 -11.11 -1.50 -6.40
CA TYR A 52 -10.20 -0.37 -6.19
C TYR A 52 -10.90 0.89 -5.67
N ASP A 53 -12.20 1.04 -5.95
CA ASP A 53 -12.98 2.23 -5.58
C ASP A 53 -13.12 2.38 -4.04
N GLY A 54 -13.07 1.26 -3.32
CA GLY A 54 -13.12 1.25 -1.86
C GLY A 54 -11.88 1.85 -1.18
N PHE A 55 -10.72 1.84 -1.84
CA PHE A 55 -9.48 2.28 -1.19
C PHE A 55 -9.38 3.79 -1.05
N TYR A 56 -9.86 4.56 -2.03
CA TYR A 56 -9.81 6.02 -1.92
C TYR A 56 -10.62 6.49 -0.71
N SER A 57 -11.87 6.02 -0.59
CA SER A 57 -12.72 6.35 0.55
C SER A 57 -12.16 5.82 1.88
N ALA A 58 -11.59 4.62 1.89
CA ALA A 58 -10.98 4.06 3.09
C ALA A 58 -9.72 4.82 3.54
N LEU A 59 -8.87 5.24 2.60
CA LEU A 59 -7.68 6.06 2.88
C LEU A 59 -8.09 7.45 3.36
N SER A 60 -9.00 8.13 2.66
CA SER A 60 -9.49 9.45 3.06
C SER A 60 -10.20 9.44 4.42
N LYS A 61 -10.80 8.31 4.81
CA LYS A 61 -11.40 8.16 6.14
C LYS A 61 -10.33 8.06 7.23
N GLY A 62 -9.17 7.50 6.92
CA GLY A 62 -8.09 7.25 7.86
C GLY A 62 -8.39 6.14 8.87
N SER A 63 -7.35 5.51 9.39
CA SER A 63 -7.44 4.36 10.32
C SER A 63 -8.29 4.67 11.57
N LYS A 64 -8.10 5.86 12.18
CA LYS A 64 -8.81 6.30 13.39
C LYS A 64 -10.33 6.39 13.23
N ASN A 65 -10.83 6.62 12.02
CA ASN A 65 -12.27 6.71 11.74
C ASN A 65 -12.82 5.42 11.11
N GLY A 66 -12.11 4.30 11.26
CA GLY A 66 -12.51 3.01 10.70
C GLY A 66 -12.23 2.87 9.20
N GLY A 67 -11.36 3.71 8.64
CA GLY A 67 -10.75 3.54 7.33
C GLY A 67 -9.48 2.68 7.40
N ILE A 68 -8.48 3.04 6.60
CA ILE A 68 -7.12 2.46 6.58
C ILE A 68 -6.07 3.57 6.60
N ALA A 69 -4.91 3.30 7.18
CA ALA A 69 -3.74 4.20 7.14
C ALA A 69 -2.88 3.97 5.89
N ALA A 70 -2.89 2.75 5.35
CA ALA A 70 -2.08 2.39 4.21
C ALA A 70 -2.79 1.38 3.30
N PHE A 71 -2.70 1.57 1.99
CA PHE A 71 -3.08 0.57 0.99
C PHE A 71 -1.82 -0.07 0.40
N ILE A 72 -1.71 -1.40 0.47
CA ILE A 72 -0.51 -2.16 0.11
C ILE A 72 -0.79 -2.95 -1.17
N HIS A 73 0.01 -2.68 -2.22
CA HIS A 73 -0.12 -3.37 -3.51
C HIS A 73 1.18 -3.29 -4.32
N GLU A 74 1.23 -3.97 -5.46
CA GLU A 74 2.33 -3.84 -6.43
C GLU A 74 2.43 -2.42 -7.02
N VAL A 75 3.67 -1.98 -7.30
CA VAL A 75 3.98 -0.67 -7.91
C VAL A 75 3.06 -0.24 -9.05
N PRO A 76 2.76 -1.07 -10.09
CA PRO A 76 1.94 -0.59 -11.21
C PRO A 76 0.54 -0.16 -10.77
N TYR A 77 -0.06 -0.87 -9.81
CA TYR A 77 -1.39 -0.53 -9.29
C TYR A 77 -1.36 0.70 -8.39
N ILE A 78 -0.32 0.85 -7.56
CA ILE A 78 -0.12 2.07 -6.77
C ILE A 78 0.06 3.28 -7.68
N ARG A 79 0.86 3.16 -8.75
CA ARG A 79 1.03 4.23 -9.75
C ARG A 79 -0.28 4.58 -10.44
N LEU A 80 -1.08 3.59 -10.80
CA LEU A 80 -2.41 3.81 -11.39
C LEU A 80 -3.35 4.52 -10.41
N PHE A 81 -3.33 4.12 -9.13
CA PHE A 81 -4.11 4.76 -8.07
C PHE A 81 -3.72 6.24 -7.90
N LEU A 82 -2.42 6.54 -7.82
CA LEU A 82 -1.93 7.91 -7.69
C LEU A 82 -2.22 8.77 -8.94
N ALA A 83 -2.17 8.18 -10.13
CA ALA A 83 -2.53 8.87 -11.37
C ALA A 83 -4.02 9.25 -11.42
N ARG A 84 -4.89 8.46 -10.79
CA ARG A 84 -6.33 8.75 -10.66
C ARG A 84 -6.63 9.72 -9.51
N ASN A 85 -5.83 9.68 -8.45
CA ASN A 85 -6.03 10.44 -7.22
C ASN A 85 -4.88 11.42 -7.01
N CYS A 86 -4.92 12.54 -7.74
CA CYS A 86 -3.80 13.48 -7.91
C CYS A 86 -3.30 14.22 -6.65
N LYS A 87 -3.84 13.98 -5.45
CA LYS A 87 -3.51 14.78 -4.24
C LYS A 87 -3.49 13.91 -2.97
N GLY A 88 -2.55 14.25 -2.08
CA GLY A 88 -2.55 13.79 -0.68
C GLY A 88 -1.93 12.43 -0.39
N TYR A 89 -1.33 11.77 -1.38
CA TYR A 89 -0.86 10.39 -1.23
C TYR A 89 0.58 10.22 -1.70
N THR A 90 1.38 9.50 -0.92
CA THR A 90 2.79 9.22 -1.25
C THR A 90 3.06 7.72 -1.27
N MET A 91 4.00 7.30 -2.12
CA MET A 91 4.35 5.90 -2.30
C MET A 91 5.62 5.56 -1.51
N VAL A 92 5.52 4.62 -0.57
CA VAL A 92 6.65 4.15 0.24
C VAL A 92 6.99 2.70 -0.13
N PRO A 93 8.27 2.36 -0.39
CA PRO A 93 8.68 0.98 -0.64
C PRO A 93 8.35 0.09 0.57
N PHE A 94 7.69 -1.05 0.33
CA PHE A 94 7.17 -1.94 1.38
C PHE A 94 7.97 -3.25 1.47
N TYR A 95 8.09 -3.98 0.36
CA TYR A 95 8.66 -5.33 0.38
C TYR A 95 9.09 -5.74 -1.03
N LYS A 96 10.26 -6.39 -1.17
CA LYS A 96 10.67 -7.02 -2.44
C LYS A 96 10.15 -8.45 -2.45
N ALA A 97 9.04 -8.68 -3.14
CA ALA A 97 8.57 -10.03 -3.45
C ALA A 97 9.20 -10.52 -4.76
N ALA A 98 9.29 -11.84 -4.95
CA ALA A 98 9.49 -12.39 -6.29
C ALA A 98 8.24 -12.09 -7.12
N GLY A 99 8.40 -11.44 -8.27
CA GLY A 99 7.31 -10.99 -9.11
C GLY A 99 7.09 -11.85 -10.35
N PHE A 100 5.96 -11.66 -11.01
CA PHE A 100 5.65 -12.31 -12.28
C PHE A 100 6.67 -11.92 -13.37
N GLY A 101 7.54 -12.86 -13.74
CA GLY A 101 8.32 -12.80 -14.97
C GLY A 101 7.61 -13.63 -16.05
N TYR A 102 7.38 -13.06 -17.23
CA TYR A 102 7.12 -13.87 -18.42
C TYR A 102 8.26 -14.88 -18.59
N VAL A 103 7.96 -16.10 -19.02
CA VAL A 103 8.90 -17.23 -19.18
C VAL A 103 10.02 -16.85 -20.17
N SER A 104 11.04 -16.17 -19.65
CA SER A 104 12.33 -15.91 -20.28
C SER A 104 13.33 -15.70 -19.14
N ASN A 105 13.61 -16.79 -18.41
CA ASN A 105 14.75 -17.02 -17.52
C ASN A 105 15.22 -15.90 -16.55
N LYS A 106 14.39 -14.89 -16.26
CA LYS A 106 14.66 -13.84 -15.27
C LYS A 106 13.46 -13.67 -14.36
N LEU A 107 13.62 -14.10 -13.11
CA LEU A 107 12.79 -13.66 -12.00
C LEU A 107 12.99 -12.15 -11.82
N SER A 108 12.01 -11.33 -12.20
CA SER A 108 11.99 -9.92 -11.83
C SER A 108 11.42 -9.80 -10.42
N SER A 109 12.17 -9.22 -9.48
CA SER A 109 11.62 -8.85 -8.17
C SER A 109 10.54 -7.79 -8.35
N VAL A 110 9.32 -8.03 -7.85
CA VAL A 110 8.26 -7.02 -7.76
C VAL A 110 8.39 -6.35 -6.39
N CYS A 111 8.61 -5.04 -6.40
CA CYS A 111 8.46 -4.24 -5.20
C CYS A 111 6.96 -4.05 -4.95
N LEU A 112 6.52 -4.41 -3.75
CA LEU A 112 5.30 -3.89 -3.17
C LEU A 112 5.59 -2.51 -2.60
N HIS A 113 4.63 -1.61 -2.73
CA HIS A 113 4.65 -0.29 -2.11
C HIS A 113 3.33 -0.06 -1.40
N TYR A 114 3.34 0.84 -0.42
CA TYR A 114 2.11 1.32 0.18
C TYR A 114 1.89 2.80 -0.05
N VAL A 115 0.62 3.19 0.01
CA VAL A 115 0.18 4.58 -0.06
C VAL A 115 -0.36 5.02 1.28
N SER A 116 0.21 6.09 1.85
CA SER A 116 -0.32 6.79 3.03
C SER A 116 -0.72 8.21 2.69
N GLU A 117 -1.61 8.79 3.51
CA GLU A 117 -1.89 10.22 3.46
C GLU A 117 -0.61 11.02 3.76
N ALA A 118 -0.49 12.19 3.13
CA ALA A 118 0.65 13.07 3.23
C ALA A 118 0.25 14.38 3.91
N ASP A 119 0.99 14.75 4.95
CA ASP A 119 0.78 16.01 5.65
C ASP A 119 1.13 17.18 4.72
N SER A 120 0.17 18.10 4.57
CA SER A 120 0.34 19.34 3.82
C SER A 120 0.77 20.42 4.80
N HIS A 121 2.08 20.54 5.04
CA HIS A 121 2.64 21.81 5.53
C HIS A 121 2.90 22.73 4.34
#